data_AF-A0A7C3R1E5-F1
#
_entry.id   AF-A0A7C3R1E5-F1
#
_cell.length_a   1.000
_cell.length_b   1.000
_cell.length_c   1.000
_cell.angle_alpha   90.00
_cell.angle_beta   90.00
_cell.angle_gamma   90.00
#
_symmetry.space_group_name_H-M   'P 1'
#
loop_
_entity.id
_entity.type
_entity.pdbx_description
1 polymer ?
#
loop_
_entity_poly.entity_id
_entity_poly.type
_entity_poly.pdbx_seq_one_letter_code
_entity_poly.pdbx_strand_id
1 'polypeptide(L)' 'EGRSRKDDTLPWRILNEEITTREGKTYTLTETTLSFMLDRYFEIRGWDIMRGIPTPNKLRELRLEFAIEEALKRL' A
#
# COMPACT_ATOMS: atom_id res chain seq x y z
N GLU A 1 5.31 6.71 -15.81
CA GLU A 1 5.19 6.09 -14.47
C GLU A 1 4.29 6.95 -13.59
N GLY A 2 3.62 6.38 -12.59
CA GLY A 2 2.57 7.12 -11.86
C GLY A 2 1.75 6.30 -10.85
N ARG A 3 2.29 5.17 -10.38
CA ARG A 3 1.63 4.35 -9.36
C ARG A 3 1.38 5.18 -8.09
N SER A 4 0.22 5.01 -7.49
CA SER A 4 -0.11 5.54 -6.17
C SER A 4 -0.90 4.50 -5.37
N ARG A 5 -1.25 4.85 -4.12
CA ARG A 5 -2.07 4.02 -3.24
C ARG A 5 -3.31 3.41 -3.91
N LYS A 6 -3.97 4.13 -4.83
CA LYS A 6 -5.18 3.63 -5.52
C LYS A 6 -4.90 2.41 -6.40
N ASP A 7 -3.66 2.27 -6.85
CA ASP A 7 -3.21 1.18 -7.72
C ASP A 7 -2.68 -0.01 -6.91
N ASP A 8 -2.48 0.17 -5.59
CA ASP A 8 -2.06 -0.88 -4.64
C ASP A 8 -3.29 -1.68 -4.18
N THR A 9 -3.91 -2.37 -5.13
CA THR A 9 -5.09 -3.20 -4.89
C THR A 9 -4.86 -4.65 -5.33
N LEU A 10 -5.84 -5.52 -5.05
CA LEU A 10 -5.84 -6.93 -5.42
C LEU A 10 -6.92 -7.20 -6.47
N PRO A 11 -6.82 -8.31 -7.22
CA PRO A 11 -7.88 -8.75 -8.13
C PRO A 11 -9.24 -8.80 -7.45
N TRP A 12 -10.29 -8.38 -8.16
CA TRP A 12 -11.67 -8.28 -7.65
C TRP A 12 -12.12 -9.52 -6.89
N ARG A 13 -11.84 -10.72 -7.44
CA ARG A 13 -12.16 -12.01 -6.82
C ARG A 13 -11.66 -12.12 -5.39
N ILE A 14 -10.41 -11.71 -5.12
CA ILE A 14 -9.82 -11.82 -3.78
C ILE A 14 -10.53 -10.91 -2.78
N LEU A 15 -11.05 -9.76 -3.24
CA LEU A 15 -11.66 -8.74 -2.40
C LEU A 15 -13.18 -8.93 -2.20
N ASN A 16 -13.80 -9.83 -2.95
CA ASN A 16 -15.25 -9.95 -3.04
C ASN A 16 -15.78 -11.40 -2.96
N GLU A 17 -14.96 -12.42 -3.20
CA GLU A 17 -15.34 -13.82 -3.05
C GLU A 17 -14.76 -14.41 -1.75
N GLU A 18 -15.56 -15.22 -1.05
CA GLU A 18 -15.08 -16.02 0.08
C GLU A 18 -14.23 -17.19 -0.43
N ILE A 19 -13.07 -17.38 0.19
CA ILE A 19 -12.13 -18.44 -0.16
C ILE A 19 -12.27 -19.58 0.84
N THR A 20 -12.72 -20.74 0.35
CA THR A 20 -12.77 -21.97 1.15
C THR A 20 -11.51 -22.80 0.92
N THR A 21 -10.78 -23.07 1.99
CA THR A 21 -9.60 -23.93 1.96
C THR A 21 -9.98 -25.41 1.87
N ARG A 22 -9.01 -26.26 1.53
CA ARG A 22 -9.17 -27.73 1.53
C ARG A 22 -9.72 -28.28 2.85
N GLU A 23 -9.33 -27.67 3.97
CA GLU A 23 -9.75 -28.05 5.33
C GLU A 23 -11.16 -27.56 5.68
N GLY A 24 -11.85 -26.86 4.77
CA GLY A 24 -13.19 -26.30 5.00
C GLY A 24 -13.21 -24.96 5.73
N LYS A 25 -12.05 -24.37 6.07
CA LYS A 25 -11.99 -23.01 6.64
C LYS A 25 -12.27 -21.98 5.56
N THR A 26 -13.09 -20.99 5.87
CA THR A 26 -13.39 -19.87 4.97
C THR A 26 -12.65 -18.60 5.39
N TYR A 27 -12.24 -17.82 4.39
CA TYR A 27 -11.55 -16.55 4.56
C TYR A 27 -12.12 -15.52 3.60
N THR A 28 -12.31 -14.31 4.10
CA THR A 28 -12.73 -13.17 3.28
C THR A 28 -11.77 -12.02 3.52
N LEU A 29 -11.15 -11.52 2.45
CA LEU A 29 -10.44 -10.25 2.47
C LEU A 29 -11.35 -9.20 1.85
N THR A 30 -11.59 -8.10 2.56
CA THR A 30 -12.41 -6.99 2.05
C THR A 30 -11.53 -5.79 1.69
N GLU A 31 -12.05 -4.88 0.88
CA GLU A 31 -11.38 -3.60 0.57
C GLU A 31 -11.01 -2.82 1.84
N THR A 32 -11.91 -2.78 2.84
CA THR A 32 -11.65 -2.13 4.13
C THR A 32 -10.48 -2.76 4.87
N THR A 33 -10.43 -4.10 4.88
CA THR A 33 -9.33 -4.84 5.55
C THR A 33 -8.01 -4.59 4.82
N LEU A 34 -8.02 -4.63 3.48
CA LEU A 34 -6.84 -4.31 2.68
C LEU A 34 -6.38 -2.87 2.92
N SER A 35 -7.30 -1.89 2.95
CA SER A 35 -6.96 -0.49 3.22
C SER A 35 -6.30 -0.32 4.59
N PHE A 36 -6.83 -0.98 5.62
CA PHE A 36 -6.21 -0.98 6.95
C PHE A 36 -4.80 -1.58 6.94
N MET A 37 -4.61 -2.70 6.21
CA MET A 37 -3.29 -3.31 6.07
C MET A 37 -2.30 -2.39 5.33
N LEU A 38 -2.75 -1.68 4.29
CA LEU A 38 -1.94 -0.72 3.55
C LEU A 38 -1.55 0.48 4.41
N ASP A 39 -2.44 0.99 5.26
CA ASP A 39 -2.12 2.08 6.20
C ASP A 39 -0.95 1.70 7.10
N ARG A 40 -1.04 0.52 7.72
CA ARG A 40 0.03 0.00 8.58
C ARG A 40 1.31 -0.26 7.80
N TYR A 41 1.20 -0.77 6.58
CA TYR A 41 2.35 -0.98 5.71
C TYR A 41 3.07 0.33 5.40
N PHE A 42 2.35 1.37 4.98
CA PHE A 42 2.95 2.68 4.66
C PHE A 42 3.55 3.36 5.90
N GLU A 43 2.89 3.26 7.05
CA GLU A 43 3.40 3.75 8.33
C GLU A 43 4.77 3.11 8.66
N ILE A 44 4.85 1.78 8.62
CA ILE A 44 6.10 1.03 8.88
C ILE A 44 7.19 1.39 7.87
N ARG A 45 6.81 1.64 6.62
CA ARG A 45 7.74 2.01 5.54
C ARG A 45 8.13 3.48 5.59
N GLY A 46 7.54 4.31 6.45
CA GLY A 46 7.78 5.76 6.48
C GLY A 46 7.31 6.46 5.21
N TRP A 47 6.19 5.99 4.65
CA TRP A 47 5.55 6.52 3.45
C TRP A 47 4.30 7.32 3.84
N ASP A 48 3.87 8.23 2.99
CA ASP A 48 2.60 8.94 3.17
C ASP A 48 1.43 7.96 3.04
N ILE A 49 0.63 7.87 4.10
CA ILE A 49 -0.48 6.91 4.20
C ILE A 49 -1.52 7.16 3.11
N MET A 50 -1.80 8.42 2.77
CA MET A 50 -2.86 8.76 1.81
C MET A 50 -2.45 8.49 0.36
N ARG A 51 -1.18 8.67 0.03
CA ARG A 51 -0.69 8.63 -1.37
C ARG A 51 0.14 7.40 -1.70
N GLY A 52 0.69 6.72 -0.69
CA GLY A 52 1.60 5.58 -0.88
C GLY A 52 2.97 5.99 -1.42
N ILE A 53 3.44 7.20 -1.06
CA ILE A 53 4.69 7.77 -1.58
C ILE A 53 5.72 7.86 -0.44
N PRO A 54 6.99 7.44 -0.65
CA PRO A 54 8.04 7.61 0.35
C PRO A 54 8.19 9.06 0.81
N THR A 55 8.27 9.27 2.13
CA THR A 55 8.51 10.62 2.67
C THR A 55 9.94 11.08 2.38
N PRO A 56 10.22 12.40 2.33
CA PRO A 56 11.57 12.90 2.19
C PRO A 56 12.52 12.38 3.27
N ASN A 57 12.01 12.18 4.49
CA ASN A 57 12.81 11.62 5.59
C ASN A 57 13.24 10.19 5.28
N LYS A 58 12.33 9.32 4.81
CA LYS A 58 12.67 7.96 4.41
C LYS A 58 13.63 7.94 3.21
N LEU A 59 13.48 8.85 2.25
CA LEU A 59 14.39 8.93 1.09
C LEU A 59 15.82 9.34 1.50
N ARG A 60 15.99 10.27 2.44
CA ARG A 60 17.32 10.61 3.00
C ARG A 60 17.92 9.45 3.78
N GLU A 61 17.13 8.75 4.59
CA GLU A 61 17.57 7.55 5.32
C GLU A 61 18.17 6.50 4.35
N LEU A 62 17.57 6.37 3.16
CA LEU A 62 18.00 5.44 2.13
C LEU A 62 19.07 6.00 1.16
N ARG A 63 19.53 7.25 1.34
CA ARG A 63 20.45 7.95 0.42
C ARG A 63 19.93 8.06 -1.01
N LEU A 64 18.64 8.36 -1.15
CA LEU A 64 17.91 8.55 -2.41
C LEU A 64 17.48 10.01 -2.59
N GLU A 65 18.34 10.95 -2.24
CA GLU A 65 18.03 12.39 -2.26
C GLU A 65 17.61 12.89 -3.65
N PHE A 66 18.13 12.28 -4.70
CA PHE A 66 17.77 12.60 -6.09
C PHE A 66 16.27 12.42 -6.38
N ALA A 67 15.57 11.58 -5.61
CA ALA A 67 14.14 11.32 -5.79
C ALA A 67 13.23 12.22 -4.92
N ILE A 68 13.80 13.03 -4.02
CA ILE A 68 13.02 13.84 -3.07
C ILE A 68 12.17 14.89 -3.80
N GLU A 69 12.73 15.54 -4.81
CA GLU A 69 12.02 16.58 -5.56
C GLU A 69 10.77 16.00 -6.24
N GLU A 70 10.89 14.83 -6.85
CA GLU A 70 9.79 14.15 -7.51
C GLU A 70 8.73 13.65 -6.50
N ALA A 71 9.17 13.13 -5.36
CA ALA A 71 8.25 12.71 -4.29
C ALA A 71 7.44 13.91 -3.77
N LEU A 72 8.07 15.06 -3.56
CA LEU A 72 7.41 16.28 -3.07
C LEU A 72 6.39 16.86 -4.04
N LYS A 73 6.57 16.70 -5.36
CA LYS A 73 5.58 17.13 -6.37
C LYS A 73 4.26 16.37 -6.28
N ARG A 74 4.27 15.20 -5.62
CA ARG A 74 3.16 14.25 -5.59
C ARG A 74 2.56 14.06 -4.20
N LEU A 75 3.27 14.46 -3.15
CA LEU A 75 2.74 14.66 -1.79
C LEU A 75 1.79 15.87 -1.77
#